data_AF-A0A497B339-F1
#
_entry.id   AF-A0A497B339-F1
#
_cell.length_a   1.000
_cell.length_b   1.000
_cell.length_c   1.000
_cell.angle_alpha   90.00
_cell.angle_beta   90.00
_cell.angle_gamma   90.00
#
_symmetry.space_group_name_H-M   'P 1'
#
loop_
_entity.id
_entity.type
_entity.pdbx_description
1 polymer ?
#
loop_
_entity_poly.entity_id
_entity_poly.type
_entity_poly.pdbx_seq_one_letter_code
_entity_poly.pdbx_strand_id
1 'polypeptide(L)'
;MSKVVREVPTLWADHHVLKVRDALVNLGGVDGVYASSAWKQVLVDYNNRKIKRADIEKALAEAGYPVGGDEVPVLTQPTELRRDPQWEVLGSRMTETNQADREMSGEFRRY
;
A
#
# COMPACT_ATOMS: atom_id res chain seq x y z
N MET A 1 21.78 18.80 -3.40
CA MET A 1 20.81 17.81 -2.88
C MET A 1 19.53 18.52 -2.52
N SER A 2 18.40 17.87 -2.75
CA SER A 2 17.05 18.39 -2.52
C SER A 2 16.16 17.26 -2.04
N LYS A 3 15.15 17.60 -1.23
CA LYS A 3 14.14 16.66 -0.76
C LYS A 3 12.79 17.03 -1.35
N VAL A 4 11.97 16.02 -1.60
CA VAL A 4 10.59 16.22 -2.03
C VAL A 4 9.68 15.17 -1.40
N VAL A 5 8.52 15.60 -0.91
CA VAL A 5 7.47 14.72 -0.41
C VAL A 5 6.33 14.72 -1.43
N ARG A 6 5.79 13.54 -1.71
CA ARG A 6 4.71 13.31 -2.67
C ARG A 6 3.64 12.45 -2.04
N GLU A 7 2.40 12.90 -2.16
CA GLU A 7 1.23 12.14 -1.75
C GLU A 7 0.86 11.14 -2.86
N VAL A 8 0.71 9.88 -2.46
CA VAL A 8 0.41 8.73 -3.32
C VAL A 8 -0.69 7.92 -2.64
N PRO A 9 -1.97 8.32 -2.81
CA PRO A 9 -3.08 7.72 -2.06
C PRO A 9 -3.30 6.23 -2.35
N THR A 10 -2.78 5.74 -3.47
CA THR A 10 -2.86 4.33 -3.89
C THR A 10 -1.82 3.40 -3.25
N LEU A 11 -1.04 3.87 -2.27
CA LEU A 11 -0.12 3.02 -1.48
C LEU A 11 -0.87 2.25 -0.38
N TRP A 12 -1.48 1.10 -0.69
CA TRP A 12 -2.33 0.38 0.28
C TRP A 12 -1.60 -0.59 1.21
N ALA A 13 -0.46 -1.14 0.77
CA ALA A 13 0.24 -2.18 1.48
C ALA A 13 1.75 -2.17 1.19
N ASP A 14 2.47 -3.03 1.91
CA ASP A 14 3.91 -3.25 1.79
C ASP A 14 4.38 -3.57 0.36
N HIS A 15 3.66 -4.41 -0.39
CA HIS A 15 4.03 -4.73 -1.77
C HIS A 15 3.95 -3.50 -2.70
N HIS A 16 3.06 -2.54 -2.42
CA HIS A 16 3.05 -1.27 -3.14
C HIS A 16 4.26 -0.40 -2.77
N VAL A 17 4.67 -0.40 -1.49
CA VAL A 17 5.89 0.29 -1.03
C VAL A 17 7.12 -0.24 -1.76
N LEU A 18 7.25 -1.57 -1.89
CA LEU A 18 8.36 -2.19 -2.63
C LEU A 18 8.37 -1.75 -4.10
N LYS A 19 7.21 -1.80 -4.77
CA LYS A 19 7.10 -1.40 -6.19
C LYS A 19 7.47 0.07 -6.42
N VAL A 20 7.07 0.98 -5.52
CA VAL A 20 7.47 2.39 -5.57
C VAL A 20 8.98 2.55 -5.37
N ARG A 21 9.58 1.82 -4.43
CA ARG A 21 11.02 1.88 -4.19
C ARG A 21 11.81 1.39 -5.41
N ASP A 22 11.40 0.28 -6.01
CA ASP A 22 12.04 -0.28 -7.19
C ASP A 22 12.00 0.68 -8.39
N ALA A 23 10.87 1.37 -8.57
CA ALA A 23 10.68 2.37 -9.63
C ALA A 23 11.59 3.60 -9.48
N LEU A 24 11.95 3.98 -8.24
CA LEU A 24 12.66 5.23 -7.96
C LEU A 24 14.15 5.06 -7.65
N VAL A 25 14.56 3.97 -7.00
CA VAL A 25 15.94 3.79 -6.51
C VAL A 25 16.96 3.71 -7.64
N ASN A 26 16.53 3.27 -8.83
CA ASN A 26 17.38 3.11 -10.01
C ASN A 26 17.45 4.36 -10.89
N LEU A 27 16.71 5.43 -10.55
CA LEU A 27 16.74 6.67 -11.31
C LEU A 27 18.06 7.40 -11.09
N GLY A 28 18.75 7.73 -12.19
CA GLY A 28 19.99 8.49 -12.14
C GLY A 28 19.81 9.84 -11.45
N GLY A 29 20.41 10.01 -10.28
CA GLY A 29 20.31 11.25 -9.48
C GLY A 29 19.32 11.18 -8.33
N VAL A 30 18.68 10.03 -8.07
CA VAL A 30 18.02 9.74 -6.80
C VAL A 30 19.06 9.18 -5.83
N ASP A 31 19.14 9.77 -4.64
CA ASP A 31 20.10 9.41 -3.59
C ASP A 31 19.43 8.57 -2.48
N GLY A 32 18.11 8.70 -2.30
CA GLY A 32 17.36 7.95 -1.29
C GLY A 32 15.85 8.03 -1.50
N VAL A 33 15.16 6.94 -1.12
CA VAL A 33 13.70 6.82 -1.22
C VAL A 33 13.14 6.26 0.08
N TYR A 34 12.18 6.96 0.68
CA TYR A 34 11.39 6.50 1.81
C TYR A 34 9.91 6.54 1.43
N ALA A 35 9.27 5.37 1.35
CA ALA A 35 7.86 5.25 1.02
C ALA A 35 7.10 4.63 2.20
N SER A 36 5.90 5.16 2.49
CA SER A 36 5.05 4.71 3.58
C SER A 36 3.61 4.55 3.09
N SER A 37 3.09 3.33 3.19
CA SER A 37 1.66 3.05 2.98
C SER A 37 0.78 3.57 4.12
N ALA A 38 1.32 3.68 5.33
CA ALA A 38 0.59 4.23 6.46
C ALA A 38 0.29 5.73 6.29
N TRP A 39 1.23 6.49 5.71
CA TRP A 39 1.05 7.91 5.44
C TRP A 39 0.68 8.23 3.99
N LYS A 40 0.58 7.22 3.12
CA LYS A 40 0.34 7.40 1.68
C LYS A 40 1.31 8.38 1.04
N GLN A 41 2.58 8.31 1.43
CA GLN A 41 3.58 9.31 1.06
C GLN A 41 4.90 8.68 0.63
N VAL A 42 5.58 9.39 -0.28
CA VAL A 42 6.92 9.09 -0.76
C VAL A 42 7.81 10.31 -0.57
N LEU A 43 8.86 10.15 0.24
CA LEU A 43 9.94 11.11 0.39
C LEU A 43 11.13 10.68 -0.46
N VAL A 44 11.60 11.58 -1.32
CA VAL A 44 12.72 11.33 -2.22
C VAL A 44 13.82 12.36 -1.97
N ASP A 45 15.01 11.86 -1.71
CA ASP A 45 16.25 12.63 -1.68
C ASP A 45 16.89 12.52 -3.07
N TYR A 46 17.15 13.66 -3.74
CA TYR A 46 17.64 13.68 -5.12
C TYR A 46 18.54 14.88 -5.44
N ASN A 47 19.30 14.75 -6.52
CA ASN A 47 20.14 15.79 -7.08
C ASN A 47 19.39 16.57 -8.18
N ASN A 48 18.92 17.77 -7.85
CA ASN A 48 18.18 18.66 -8.75
C ASN A 48 18.94 19.14 -10.01
N ARG A 49 20.25 18.86 -10.08
CA ARG A 49 21.09 19.09 -11.28
C ARG A 49 21.06 17.89 -12.24
N LYS A 50 20.71 16.69 -11.76
CA LYS A 50 20.67 15.43 -12.53
C LYS A 50 19.25 15.00 -12.91
N ILE A 51 18.29 15.20 -12.01
CA ILE A 51 16.89 14.80 -12.21
C ILE A 51 15.94 15.90 -11.71
N LYS A 52 14.78 16.05 -12.37
CA LYS A 52 13.73 17.00 -11.96
C LYS A 52 12.61 16.29 -11.21
N ARG A 53 11.84 17.07 -10.44
CA ARG A 53 10.66 16.57 -9.72
C ARG A 53 9.65 15.91 -10.65
N ALA A 54 9.46 16.50 -11.84
CA ALA A 54 8.57 15.97 -12.86
C ALA A 54 8.97 14.57 -13.35
N ASP A 55 10.27 14.27 -13.42
CA ASP A 55 10.75 12.94 -13.83
C ASP A 55 10.46 11.87 -12.76
N ILE A 56 10.57 12.26 -11.48
CA ILE A 56 10.21 11.41 -10.33
C ILE A 56 8.70 11.14 -10.33
N GLU A 57 7.89 12.18 -10.54
CA GLU A 57 6.43 12.07 -10.62
C GLU A 57 5.99 11.22 -11.82
N LYS A 58 6.67 11.36 -12.96
CA LYS A 58 6.46 10.54 -14.15
C LYS A 58 6.76 9.06 -13.88
N ALA A 59 7.91 8.76 -13.26
CA ALA A 59 8.27 7.38 -12.91
C ALA A 59 7.26 6.74 -11.93
N LEU A 60 6.78 7.52 -10.96
CA LEU A 60 5.70 7.11 -10.06
C LEU A 60 4.41 6.80 -10.83
N ALA A 61 3.99 7.67 -11.75
CA ALA A 61 2.80 7.46 -12.57
C ALA A 61 2.91 6.23 -13.48
N GLU A 62 4.07 6.03 -14.15
CA GLU A 62 4.35 4.85 -14.98
C GLU A 62 4.34 3.55 -14.16
N ALA A 63 4.72 3.60 -12.88
CA ALA A 63 4.62 2.47 -11.96
C ALA A 63 3.20 2.20 -11.45
N GLY A 64 2.22 3.07 -11.78
CA GLY A 64 0.83 2.98 -11.35
C GLY A 64 0.50 3.75 -10.07
N TYR A 65 1.36 4.71 -9.70
CA TYR A 65 1.29 5.48 -8.45
C TYR A 65 1.26 6.99 -8.72
N PRO A 66 0.25 7.51 -9.44
CA PRO A 66 0.19 8.94 -9.74
C PRO A 66 0.14 9.77 -8.45
N VAL A 67 0.86 10.89 -8.45
CA VAL A 67 0.87 11.83 -7.34
C VAL A 67 -0.43 12.63 -7.33
N GLY A 68 -1.03 12.81 -6.15
CA GLY A 68 -2.20 13.66 -5.98
C GLY A 68 -3.46 13.17 -6.70
N GLY A 69 -3.53 11.88 -7.04
CA GLY A 69 -4.74 11.27 -7.58
C GLY A 69 -5.80 11.05 -6.49
N ASP A 70 -7.04 10.79 -6.90
CA ASP A 70 -8.12 10.47 -5.98
C ASP A 70 -7.87 9.12 -5.29
N GLU A 71 -8.26 9.03 -4.01
CA GLU A 71 -8.40 7.72 -3.37
C GLU A 71 -9.46 6.90 -4.10
N VAL A 72 -9.29 5.57 -4.07
CA VAL A 72 -10.32 4.67 -4.60
C VAL A 72 -11.59 4.93 -3.79
N PRO A 73 -12.72 5.30 -4.43
CA PRO A 73 -13.92 5.65 -3.70
C PRO A 73 -14.41 4.44 -2.90
N VAL A 74 -14.70 4.66 -1.62
CA VAL A 74 -15.43 3.70 -0.81
C VAL A 74 -16.87 3.66 -1.34
N LEU A 75 -17.14 2.70 -2.23
CA LEU A 75 -18.42 2.58 -2.94
C LEU A 75 -19.61 2.39 -1.99
N THR A 76 -19.37 1.79 -0.83
CA THR A 76 -20.39 1.55 0.19
C THR A 76 -19.78 1.75 1.56
N GLN A 77 -20.29 2.73 2.29
CA GLN A 77 -19.94 2.89 3.70
C GLN A 77 -20.55 1.76 4.52
N PRO A 78 -19.89 1.32 5.60
CA PRO A 78 -20.47 0.37 6.54
C PRO A 78 -21.81 0.89 7.05
N THR A 79 -22.83 0.03 7.04
CA THR A 79 -24.14 0.31 7.66
C THR A 79 -24.48 -0.81 8.64
N GLU A 80 -25.54 -0.64 9.42
CA GLU A 80 -25.98 -1.71 10.35
C GLU A 80 -26.28 -3.04 9.66
N LEU A 81 -26.77 -3.00 8.41
CA LEU A 81 -27.10 -4.17 7.58
C LEU A 81 -25.92 -4.66 6.73
N ARG A 82 -25.02 -3.76 6.32
CA ARG A 82 -23.80 -4.05 5.55
C ARG A 82 -22.59 -3.68 6.39
N ARG A 83 -22.39 -4.41 7.49
CA ARG A 83 -21.23 -4.23 8.35
C ARG A 83 -20.01 -4.73 7.58
N ASP A 84 -18.93 -3.96 7.56
CA ASP A 84 -17.58 -4.52 7.40
C ASP A 84 -17.49 -5.71 8.37
N PRO A 85 -16.95 -6.90 7.99
CA PRO A 85 -16.76 -7.97 8.95
C PRO A 85 -16.19 -7.36 10.22
N GLN A 86 -16.95 -7.48 11.30
CA GLN A 86 -16.78 -6.64 12.49
C GLN A 86 -15.49 -7.04 13.22
N TRP A 87 -14.31 -6.88 12.64
CA TRP A 87 -13.05 -7.40 13.18
C TRP A 87 -12.73 -6.77 14.55
N GLU A 88 -13.27 -5.59 14.82
CA GLU A 88 -13.24 -4.94 16.13
C GLU A 88 -14.15 -5.63 17.18
N VAL A 89 -15.22 -6.31 16.74
CA VAL A 89 -16.25 -6.95 17.60
C VAL A 89 -16.15 -8.48 17.62
N LEU A 90 -15.65 -9.09 16.55
CA LEU A 90 -15.51 -10.55 16.35
C LEU A 90 -14.32 -11.15 17.12
N GLY A 91 -13.65 -10.34 17.95
CA GLY A 91 -12.66 -10.80 18.91
C GLY A 91 -11.22 -10.68 18.43
N SER A 92 -10.32 -10.85 19.39
CA SER A 92 -8.86 -10.78 19.24
C SER A 92 -8.37 -11.50 18.00
N ARG A 93 -7.32 -10.97 17.34
CA ARG A 93 -6.53 -11.71 16.34
C ARG A 93 -6.14 -13.06 16.94
N MET A 94 -6.83 -14.13 16.54
CA MET A 94 -6.46 -15.48 16.93
C MET A 94 -5.24 -15.88 16.11
N THR A 95 -4.11 -16.09 16.78
CA THR A 95 -2.89 -16.65 16.15
C THR A 95 -2.99 -18.15 15.94
N GLU A 96 -4.04 -18.77 16.50
CA GLU A 96 -4.31 -20.20 16.40
C GLU A 96 -5.62 -20.44 15.65
N THR A 97 -5.60 -21.41 14.74
CA THR A 97 -6.79 -21.81 13.98
C THR A 97 -7.86 -22.35 14.93
N ASN A 98 -9.10 -21.89 14.77
CA ASN A 98 -10.24 -22.40 15.51
C ASN A 98 -10.34 -23.94 15.35
N GLN A 99 -10.39 -24.67 16.47
CA GLN A 99 -10.49 -26.13 16.46
C GLN A 99 -11.71 -26.63 15.69
N ALA A 100 -12.84 -25.91 15.76
CA ALA A 100 -14.03 -26.27 14.99
C ALA A 100 -13.78 -26.23 13.48
N ASP A 101 -12.98 -25.27 12.99
CA ASP A 101 -12.60 -25.20 11.58
C ASP A 101 -11.61 -26.30 11.21
N ARG A 102 -10.68 -26.68 12.12
CA ARG A 102 -9.76 -27.82 11.90
C ARG A 102 -10.52 -29.14 11.81
N GLU A 103 -11.46 -29.34 12.72
CA GLU A 103 -12.36 -30.49 12.76
C GLU A 103 -13.33 -30.51 11.59
N MET A 104 -13.66 -29.35 10.99
CA MET A 104 -14.52 -29.21 9.80
C MET A 104 -13.75 -29.17 8.46
N SER A 105 -12.42 -29.12 8.49
CA SER A 105 -11.52 -29.01 7.32
C SER A 105 -10.84 -30.33 6.90
N GLY A 106 -11.20 -31.47 7.49
CA GLY A 106 -10.59 -32.78 7.20
C GLY A 106 -11.34 -33.65 6.18
N GLU A 107 -10.66 -34.68 5.69
CA GLU A 107 -11.12 -35.67 4.69
C GLU A 107 -12.37 -36.49 5.07
N PHE A 108 -13.04 -36.24 6.20
CA PHE A 108 -14.27 -36.96 6.59
C PHE A 108 -15.50 -36.63 5.72
N ARG A 109 -15.39 -35.67 4.80
CA ARG A 109 -16.38 -35.49 3.72
C ARG A 109 -16.15 -36.42 2.52
N ARG A 110 -15.12 -37.26 2.54
CA ARG A 110 -14.79 -38.19 1.45
C ARG A 110 -15.35 -39.61 1.64
N TYR A 111 -16.10 -39.88 2.71
CA TYR A 111 -16.78 -41.16 2.93
C TYR A 111 -18.19 -40.96 3.49
#